data_AF-A0A1Y2SQ48-F1
#
_entry.id   AF-A0A1Y2SQ48-F1
#
_cell.length_a   1.000
_cell.length_b   1.000
_cell.length_c   1.000
_cell.angle_alpha   90.00
_cell.angle_beta   90.00
_cell.angle_gamma   90.00
#
_symmetry.space_group_name_H-M   'P 1'
#
loop_
_entity.id
_entity.type
_entity.pdbx_description
1 polymer ?
#
loop_
_entity_poly.entity_id
_entity_poly.type
_entity_poly.pdbx_seq_one_letter_code
_entity_poly.pdbx_strand_id
1 'polypeptide(L)' 'MLEAAAEITLKVGGSFLKVTPGGILSSPMNVGQGSGGRGRGIELQLACAELAQQDVGLIIKPVKG' A
#
# COMPACT_ATOMS: atom_id res chain seq x y z
N MET A 1 -11.20 13.44 -2.06
CA MET A 1 -10.65 12.08 -2.02
C MET A 1 -10.06 11.78 -3.38
N LEU A 2 -8.83 11.26 -3.45
CA LEU A 2 -8.21 10.84 -4.71
C LEU A 2 -8.18 9.31 -4.71
N GLU A 3 -8.86 8.69 -5.66
CA GLU A 3 -9.02 7.24 -5.75
C GLU A 3 -8.75 6.76 -7.16
N ALA A 4 -8.26 5.53 -7.29
CA ALA A 4 -8.10 4.84 -8.56
C ALA A 4 -8.36 3.36 -8.37
N ALA A 5 -8.99 2.74 -9.37
CA ALA A 5 -9.30 1.31 -9.35
C ALA A 5 -8.05 0.42 -9.42
N ALA A 6 -6.93 0.95 -9.92
CA ALA A 6 -5.69 0.19 -10.10
C ALA A 6 -4.46 0.95 -9.58
N GLU A 7 -4.20 2.17 -10.06
CA GLU A 7 -3.00 2.91 -9.68
C GLU A 7 -3.18 4.43 -9.80
N ILE A 8 -2.46 5.18 -8.95
CA ILE A 8 -2.34 6.64 -9.03
C ILE A 8 -0.88 6.95 -9.37
N THR A 9 -0.64 7.79 -10.38
CA THR A 9 0.70 8.28 -10.72
C THR A 9 0.71 9.80 -10.82
N LEU A 10 1.58 10.44 -10.06
CA LEU A 10 1.88 11.88 -10.14
C LEU A 10 3.24 12.05 -10.82
N LYS A 11 3.34 12.90 -11.84
CA LYS A 11 4.59 13.17 -12.58
C LYS A 11 4.91 14.66 -12.58
N VAL A 12 6.17 15.01 -12.41
CA VAL A 12 6.67 16.38 -12.58
C VAL A 12 8.12 16.32 -13.05
N GLY A 13 8.48 17.06 -14.10
CA GLY A 13 9.87 17.25 -14.51
C GLY A 13 10.70 15.96 -14.68
N GLY A 14 10.10 14.85 -15.12
CA GLY A 14 10.76 13.55 -15.23
C GLY A 14 10.76 12.68 -13.96
N SER A 15 10.41 13.24 -12.81
CA SER A 15 10.18 12.52 -11.55
C SER A 15 8.76 11.95 -11.46
N PHE A 16 8.59 10.93 -10.63
CA PHE A 16 7.29 10.29 -10.39
C PHE A 16 7.08 9.84 -8.94
N LEU A 17 5.81 9.83 -8.53
CA LEU A 17 5.29 9.12 -7.37
C LEU A 17 4.13 8.25 -7.83
N LYS A 18 4.26 6.93 -7.67
CA LYS A 18 3.28 5.94 -8.10
C LYS A 18 2.79 5.14 -6.90
N VAL A 19 1.48 5.11 -6.71
CA VAL A 19 0.80 4.29 -5.70
C VAL A 19 0.12 3.13 -6.42
N THR A 20 0.43 1.92 -5.98
CA THR A 20 -0.14 0.66 -6.47
C THR A 20 -0.63 -0.17 -5.29
N PRO A 21 -1.40 -1.25 -5.51
CA PRO A 21 -1.74 -2.20 -4.46
C PRO A 21 -0.51 -2.87 -3.84
N GLY A 22 0.60 -2.97 -4.58
CA GLY A 22 1.86 -3.52 -4.11
C GLY A 22 2.75 -2.53 -3.34
N GLY A 23 2.31 -1.27 -3.18
CA GLY A 23 3.04 -0.23 -2.46
C GLY A 23 3.36 1.01 -3.30
N ILE A 24 4.35 1.77 -2.85
CA ILE A 24 4.71 3.07 -3.41
C ILE A 24 6.06 2.95 -4.13
N LEU A 25 6.09 3.37 -5.39
CA LEU A 25 7.32 3.54 -6.16
C LEU A 25 7.55 5.03 -6.40
N SER A 26 8.78 5.49 -6.19
CA SER A 26 9.16 6.87 -6.47
C SER A 26 10.54 6.94 -7.11
N SER A 27 10.73 7.95 -7.95
CA SER A 27 12.08 8.44 -8.30
C SER A 27 12.72 9.10 -7.08
N PRO A 28 14.06 9.33 -7.07
CA PRO A 28 14.69 10.20 -6.07
C PRO A 28 14.02 11.58 -6.06
N MET A 29 13.19 11.83 -5.05
CA MET A 29 12.48 13.09 -4.87
C MET A 29 12.15 13.29 -3.39
N ASN A 30 12.08 14.54 -2.96
CA ASN A 30 11.59 14.87 -1.63
C ASN A 30 10.05 14.80 -1.64
N VAL A 31 9.50 13.68 -1.19
CA VAL A 31 8.05 13.55 -0.96
C VAL A 31 7.71 14.17 0.39
N GLY A 32 6.68 15.01 0.46
CA GLY A 32 6.20 15.60 1.72
C GLY A 32 6.96 16.83 2.21
N GLN A 33 7.99 17.30 1.49
CA GLN A 33 8.53 18.64 1.72
C GLN A 33 7.55 19.65 1.13
N GLY A 34 6.57 20.06 1.93
CA GLY A 34 5.59 21.06 1.51
C GLY A 34 6.30 22.31 0.99
N SER A 35 5.80 22.88 -0.11
CA SER A 35 6.13 24.27 -0.45
C SER A 35 5.85 25.14 0.79
N GLY A 36 6.52 26.28 0.95
CA GLY A 36 6.40 27.14 2.14
C GLY A 36 4.98 27.58 2.56
N GLY A 37 3.92 27.17 1.85
CA GLY A 37 2.54 27.18 2.32
C GLY A 37 2.06 25.81 2.84
N ARG A 38 1.85 25.72 4.16
CA ARG A 38 0.91 24.82 4.88
C ARG A 38 0.64 23.41 4.28
N GLY A 39 1.67 22.69 3.85
CA GLY A 39 1.57 21.25 3.58
C GLY A 39 2.24 20.45 4.69
N ARG A 40 1.50 19.72 5.52
CA ARG A 40 2.10 18.69 6.38
C ARG A 40 2.60 17.57 5.48
N GLY A 41 3.90 17.28 5.52
CA GLY A 41 4.41 16.06 4.94
C GLY A 41 3.64 14.88 5.53
N ILE A 42 3.02 14.07 4.66
CA ILE A 42 2.33 12.87 5.09
C ILE A 42 3.37 11.75 5.02
N GLU A 43 3.76 11.21 6.18
CA GLU A 43 4.49 9.95 6.21
C GLU A 43 3.51 8.84 5.81
N LEU A 44 3.73 8.23 4.65
CA LEU A 44 2.91 7.13 4.16
C LEU A 44 3.38 5.86 4.84
N GLN A 45 2.86 5.57 6.04
CA GLN A 45 3.07 4.28 6.69
C GLN A 45 2.29 3.20 5.95
N LEU A 46 2.99 2.24 5.35
CA LEU A 46 2.36 1.05 4.80
C LEU A 46 1.94 0.13 5.95
N ALA A 47 0.64 -0.12 6.09
CA ALA A 47 0.20 -1.27 6.88
C ALA A 47 0.70 -2.53 6.16
N CYS A 48 1.56 -3.31 6.82
CA CYS A 48 1.80 -4.68 6.39
C CYS A 48 0.46 -5.40 6.45
N ALA A 49 -0.02 -5.91 5.31
CA ALA A 49 -1.18 -6.78 5.32
C ALA A 49 -0.75 -8.07 6.04
N GLU A 50 -1.12 -8.20 7.31
CA GLU A 50 -1.00 -9.46 8.05
C GLU A 50 -1.80 -10.52 7.29
N LEU A 51 -1.11 -11.39 6.57
CA LEU A 51 -1.75 -12.57 5.97
C LEU A 51 -2.14 -13.49 7.12
N ALA A 52 -3.38 -13.35 7.62
CA ALA A 52 -3.93 -14.23 8.62
C ALA A 52 -3.89 -15.67 8.09
N GLN A 53 -3.02 -16.50 8.67
CA GLN A 53 -2.91 -17.91 8.35
C GLN A 53 -4.17 -18.61 8.86
N GLN A 54 -5.07 -18.99 7.94
CA GLN A 54 -6.27 -19.77 8.27
C GLN A 54 -5.83 -21.19 8.65
N ASP A 55 -5.86 -21.51 9.95
CA ASP A 55 -5.57 -22.84 10.46
C ASP A 55 -6.79 -23.74 10.21
N VAL A 56 -6.86 -24.35 9.01
CA VAL A 56 -7.96 -25.25 8.64
C VAL A 56 -7.71 -26.63 9.26
N GLY A 57 -8.08 -26.77 10.53
CA GLY A 57 -8.10 -28.06 11.20
C GLY A 57 -9.14 -29.00 10.59
N LEU A 58 -8.72 -29.90 9.69
CA LEU A 58 -9.57 -30.96 9.17
C LEU A 58 -9.79 -32.03 10.24
N ILE A 59 -10.95 -32.00 10.90
CA ILE A 59 -11.34 -33.06 11.85
C ILE A 59 -12.00 -34.20 11.07
N ILE A 60 -11.26 -35.28 10.82
CA ILE A 60 -11.82 -36.54 10.31
C ILE A 60 -12.26 -37.39 11.51
N LYS A 61 -13.56 -37.64 11.64
CA LYS A 61 -14.08 -38.61 12.61
C LYS A 61 -14.05 -40.01 11.99
N PRO A 62 -13.52 -41.03 12.69
CA PRO A 62 -13.53 -42.40 12.17
C PRO A 62 -14.95 -42.94 12.11
N VAL A 63 -15.32 -43.51 10.97
CA VAL A 63 -16.53 -44.32 10.79
C VAL A 63 -16.21 -45.75 11.23
N LYS A 64 -16.96 -46.29 12.20
CA LYS A 64 -16.85 -47.71 12.58
C LYS A 64 -17.51 -48.55 11.48
N GLY A 65 -16.77 -49.54 10.98
CA GLY A 65 -17.27 -50.60 10.10
C GLY A 65 -17.96 -51.72 10.85
#